data_AF-A0A9E6CND2-F1
#
_entry.id   AF-A0A9E6CND2-F1
#
_cell.length_a   1.000
_cell.length_b   1.000
_cell.length_c   1.000
_cell.angle_alpha   90.00
_cell.angle_beta   90.00
_cell.angle_gamma   90.00
#
_symmetry.space_group_name_H-M   'P 1'
#
loop_
_entity.id
_entity.type
_entity.pdbx_description
1 polymer ?
#
loop_
_entity_poly.entity_id
_entity_poly.type
_entity_poly.pdbx_seq_one_letter_code
_entity_poly.pdbx_strand_id
1 'polypeptide(L)'
;SIDASIHYTRQVLAALARLHHAGIIHMDVKPFNMMLTDEDTVKLIDFGVSKLRGEELGGPDTVKVGTPYYSAPEQEENPNEADERSDLYSVGITLFRMLTGSLPDGKKKAGAINPDLDEVWDRFLQRSSHPDREQRFASASSMLAELDLLAAAWEEKKAKTCALIVEESLPENLHGTADPARLRSAPVKAGLKRAKDLFDADELWRPKNPVPGALMDNGDGTILDATTNLLWEQGGSPYPGTWNEAQDYANSLNRKAFAGFSDWRLPTVNELMSLFIENADPYQFCLEPIFDPAKQRIWSADKKSYVAAWYADVEFGFVWWQDFTCFFHARVVRSAKGID
;
A
#
# COMPACT_ATOMS: atom_id res chain seq x y z
N SER A 1 -2.47 3.71 -2.72
CA SER A 1 -3.22 4.72 -3.49
C SER A 1 -2.30 5.45 -4.47
N ILE A 2 -2.86 6.25 -5.39
CA ILE A 2 -2.09 7.18 -6.24
C ILE A 2 -1.34 8.20 -5.37
N ASP A 3 -2.02 8.75 -4.36
CA ASP A 3 -1.48 9.73 -3.41
C ASP A 3 -0.22 9.21 -2.70
N ALA A 4 -0.28 7.99 -2.14
CA ALA A 4 0.88 7.38 -1.49
C ALA A 4 2.01 7.04 -2.48
N SER A 5 1.67 6.62 -3.71
CA SER A 5 2.66 6.35 -4.75
C SER A 5 3.43 7.62 -5.13
N ILE A 6 2.75 8.76 -5.23
CA ILE A 6 3.36 10.08 -5.43
C ILE A 6 4.25 10.42 -4.23
N HIS A 7 3.72 10.33 -3.02
CA HIS A 7 4.43 10.67 -1.78
C HIS A 7 5.75 9.91 -1.65
N TYR A 8 5.74 8.59 -1.82
CA TYR A 8 6.97 7.79 -1.74
C TYR A 8 7.92 8.07 -2.88
N THR A 9 7.42 8.25 -4.11
CA THR A 9 8.28 8.57 -5.26
C THR A 9 8.97 9.92 -5.08
N ARG A 10 8.29 10.93 -4.51
CA ARG A 10 8.91 12.22 -4.15
C ARG A 10 10.10 12.04 -3.23
N GLN A 11 9.93 11.26 -2.16
CA GLN A 11 10.99 11.01 -1.18
C GLN A 11 12.18 10.27 -1.82
N VAL A 12 11.91 9.27 -2.66
CA VAL A 12 12.94 8.53 -3.40
C VAL A 12 13.71 9.44 -4.34
N LEU A 13 13.03 10.27 -5.13
CA LEU A 13 13.67 11.20 -6.05
C LEU A 13 14.48 12.28 -5.32
N ALA A 14 14.01 12.77 -4.17
CA ALA A 14 14.76 13.68 -3.34
C ALA A 14 16.05 13.04 -2.78
N ALA A 15 15.97 11.79 -2.34
CA ALA A 15 17.14 11.02 -1.90
C ALA A 15 18.14 10.78 -3.04
N LEU A 16 17.65 10.38 -4.22
CA LEU A 16 18.49 10.19 -5.41
C LEU A 16 19.14 11.48 -5.87
N ALA A 17 18.43 12.61 -5.87
CA ALA A 17 19.01 13.92 -6.19
C ALA A 17 20.21 14.24 -5.28
N ARG A 18 20.12 13.90 -3.98
CA ARG A 18 21.23 14.08 -3.04
C ARG A 18 22.40 13.13 -3.31
N LEU A 19 22.12 11.87 -3.64
CA LEU A 19 23.13 10.86 -4.00
C LEU A 19 23.87 11.23 -5.28
N HIS A 20 23.13 11.58 -6.34
CA HIS A 20 23.68 12.00 -7.63
C HIS A 20 24.53 13.27 -7.48
N HIS A 21 24.12 14.22 -6.62
CA HIS A 21 24.94 15.38 -6.29
C HIS A 21 26.27 15.00 -5.59
N ALA A 22 26.28 13.93 -4.80
CA ALA A 22 27.50 13.37 -4.21
C ALA A 22 28.31 12.50 -5.20
N GLY A 23 27.84 12.34 -6.44
CA GLY A 23 28.46 11.48 -7.44
C GLY A 23 28.21 9.99 -7.23
N ILE A 24 27.21 9.60 -6.42
CA ILE A 24 26.86 8.20 -6.16
C ILE A 24 25.67 7.81 -7.03
N ILE A 25 25.79 6.73 -7.78
CA ILE A 25 24.70 6.10 -8.57
C ILE A 25 24.28 4.84 -7.82
N HIS A 26 22.99 4.71 -7.49
CA HIS A 26 22.51 3.64 -6.60
C HIS A 26 22.51 2.26 -7.28
N MET A 27 22.06 2.20 -8.54
CA MET A 27 22.00 1.03 -9.43
C MET A 27 21.05 -0.11 -9.01
N ASP A 28 20.30 0.02 -7.92
CA ASP A 28 19.37 -1.03 -7.46
C ASP A 28 18.15 -0.46 -6.74
N VAL A 29 17.56 0.59 -7.32
CA VAL A 29 16.33 1.19 -6.81
C VAL A 29 15.16 0.24 -7.07
N LYS A 30 14.56 -0.28 -6.00
CA LYS A 30 13.41 -1.20 -6.05
C LYS A 30 12.70 -1.21 -4.70
N PRO A 31 11.45 -1.71 -4.61
CA PRO A 31 10.71 -1.76 -3.35
C PRO A 31 11.48 -2.40 -2.19
N PHE A 32 12.27 -3.46 -2.45
CA PHE A 32 13.03 -4.15 -1.41
C PHE A 32 14.17 -3.31 -0.81
N ASN A 33 14.67 -2.33 -1.56
CA ASN A 33 15.73 -1.41 -1.12
C ASN A 33 15.16 -0.05 -0.64
N MET A 34 13.84 0.02 -0.44
CA MET A 34 13.13 1.17 0.13
C MET A 34 12.54 0.77 1.47
N MET A 35 13.13 1.25 2.57
CA MET A 35 12.55 1.08 3.90
C MET A 35 11.58 2.20 4.20
N LEU A 36 10.39 1.84 4.68
CA LEU A 36 9.42 2.78 5.24
C LEU A 36 9.55 2.80 6.76
N THR A 37 9.72 3.99 7.34
CA THR A 37 9.66 4.17 8.80
C THR A 37 8.22 4.30 9.27
N ASP A 38 8.01 4.30 10.59
CA ASP A 38 6.68 4.49 11.18
C ASP A 38 6.18 5.94 11.04
N GLU A 39 7.09 6.89 10.77
CA GLU A 39 6.78 8.27 10.39
C GLU A 39 6.63 8.46 8.88
N ASP A 40 6.30 7.39 8.15
CA ASP A 40 5.99 7.40 6.72
C ASP A 40 7.12 7.97 5.84
N THR A 41 8.36 7.78 6.30
CA THR A 41 9.58 8.26 5.63
C THR A 41 10.28 7.14 4.88
N VAL A 42 10.61 7.36 3.60
CA VAL A 42 11.40 6.43 2.78
C VAL A 42 12.89 6.62 3.07
N LYS A 43 13.57 5.51 3.35
CA LYS A 43 15.04 5.43 3.40
C LYS A 43 15.53 4.44 2.36
N LEU A 44 16.35 4.92 1.43
CA LEU A 44 17.07 4.06 0.51
C LEU A 44 18.16 3.30 1.27
N ILE A 45 18.21 2.00 1.05
CA ILE A 45 19.17 1.08 1.65
C ILE A 45 19.89 0.28 0.57
N ASP A 46 20.92 -0.46 0.99
CA ASP A 46 21.70 -1.38 0.15
C ASP A 46 22.44 -0.69 -1.02
N PHE A 47 23.64 -0.20 -0.69
CA PHE A 47 24.59 0.36 -1.65
C PHE A 47 25.58 -0.69 -2.17
N GLY A 48 25.28 -1.99 -2.01
CA GLY A 48 26.22 -3.08 -2.31
C GLY A 48 26.62 -3.18 -3.78
N VAL A 49 25.84 -2.57 -4.68
CA VAL A 49 26.10 -2.50 -6.12
C VAL A 49 26.20 -1.06 -6.64
N SER A 50 26.20 -0.07 -5.76
CA SER A 50 26.33 1.33 -6.14
C SER A 50 27.74 1.64 -6.63
N LYS A 51 27.86 2.70 -7.45
CA LYS A 51 29.15 3.16 -7.94
C LYS A 51 29.32 4.67 -7.83
N LEU A 52 30.56 5.12 -7.77
CA LEU A 52 30.92 6.52 -7.93
C LEU A 52 30.97 6.91 -9.40
N ARG A 53 30.68 8.17 -9.72
CA ARG A 53 30.78 8.69 -11.07
C ARG A 53 32.23 8.57 -11.56
N GLY A 54 32.43 7.84 -12.66
CA GLY A 54 33.74 7.56 -13.23
C GLY A 54 34.47 6.36 -12.62
N GLU A 55 33.85 5.65 -11.68
CA GLU A 55 34.33 4.35 -11.21
C GLU A 55 34.00 3.27 -12.24
N GLU A 56 35.00 2.46 -12.57
CA GLU A 56 34.80 1.22 -13.33
C GLU A 56 34.57 0.08 -12.35
N LEU A 57 33.41 -0.54 -12.44
CA LEU A 57 33.08 -1.77 -11.74
C LEU A 57 33.93 -2.91 -12.32
N GLY A 58 34.73 -3.54 -11.46
CA GLY A 58 35.51 -4.72 -11.82
C GLY A 58 34.64 -5.98 -11.84
N GLY A 59 34.93 -6.92 -12.74
CA GLY A 59 34.26 -8.21 -12.82
C GLY A 59 34.24 -8.77 -14.24
N PRO A 60 33.82 -10.03 -14.44
CA PRO A 60 33.56 -10.56 -15.77
C PRO A 60 32.45 -9.78 -16.49
N ASP A 61 32.60 -9.57 -17.80
CA ASP A 61 31.60 -8.90 -18.67
C ASP A 61 30.20 -9.55 -18.64
N THR A 62 30.09 -10.75 -18.09
CA THR A 62 28.83 -11.50 -17.95
C THR A 62 28.06 -11.21 -16.66
N VAL A 63 28.61 -10.42 -15.74
CA VAL A 63 27.95 -10.08 -14.47
C VAL A 63 26.90 -8.99 -14.71
N LYS A 64 25.63 -9.37 -14.62
CA LYS A 64 24.51 -8.43 -14.54
C LYS A 64 24.50 -7.76 -13.18
N VAL A 65 24.41 -6.42 -13.15
CA VAL A 65 24.34 -5.62 -11.92
C VAL A 65 22.92 -5.10 -11.70
N GLY A 66 22.45 -5.14 -10.46
CA GLY A 66 21.10 -4.78 -10.06
C GLY A 66 20.11 -5.94 -10.15
N THR A 67 18.82 -5.63 -10.04
CA THR A 67 17.75 -6.63 -9.99
C THR A 67 17.03 -6.76 -11.32
N PRO A 68 16.83 -7.99 -11.84
CA PRO A 68 16.06 -8.22 -13.05
C PRO A 68 14.71 -7.51 -13.02
N TYR A 69 14.26 -7.02 -14.18
CA TYR A 69 13.04 -6.24 -14.40
C TYR A 69 13.06 -4.80 -13.85
N TYR A 70 13.99 -4.46 -12.95
CA TYR A 70 14.16 -3.09 -12.43
C TYR A 70 15.37 -2.38 -13.02
N SER A 71 16.43 -3.12 -13.35
CA SER A 71 17.64 -2.58 -13.96
C SER A 71 17.37 -1.98 -15.33
N ALA A 72 18.02 -0.85 -15.61
CA ALA A 72 17.96 -0.21 -16.91
C ALA A 72 18.68 -1.06 -17.98
N PRO A 73 18.27 -1.01 -19.27
CA PRO A 73 18.90 -1.81 -20.32
C PRO A 73 20.42 -1.59 -20.43
N GLU A 74 20.88 -0.34 -20.38
CA GLU A 74 22.31 -0.02 -20.45
C GLU A 74 23.09 -0.58 -19.26
N GLN A 75 22.45 -0.67 -18.08
CA GLN A 75 23.05 -1.25 -16.89
C GLN A 75 23.14 -2.78 -16.98
N GLU A 76 22.15 -3.43 -17.59
CA GLU A 76 22.19 -4.88 -17.82
C GLU A 76 23.19 -5.28 -18.90
N GLU A 77 23.35 -4.45 -19.93
CA GLU A 77 24.28 -4.67 -21.04
C GLU A 77 25.72 -4.38 -20.61
N ASN A 78 25.96 -3.24 -19.96
CA ASN A 78 27.26 -2.81 -19.47
C ASN A 78 27.11 -1.95 -18.19
N PRO A 79 27.32 -2.51 -16.99
CA PRO A 79 27.21 -1.77 -15.73
C PRO A 79 28.09 -0.51 -15.66
N ASN A 80 29.19 -0.45 -16.41
CA ASN A 80 30.06 0.72 -16.47
C ASN A 80 29.42 1.90 -17.23
N GLU A 81 28.48 1.63 -18.12
CA GLU A 81 27.70 2.66 -18.83
C GLU A 81 26.56 3.23 -18.00
N ALA A 82 26.18 2.59 -16.88
CA ALA A 82 25.13 3.12 -16.02
C ALA A 82 25.48 4.54 -15.55
N ASP A 83 24.50 5.44 -15.58
CA ASP A 83 24.62 6.79 -15.03
C ASP A 83 23.42 7.07 -14.11
N GLU A 84 23.32 8.30 -13.61
CA GLU A 84 22.19 8.72 -12.78
C GLU A 84 20.80 8.45 -13.39
N ARG A 85 20.68 8.36 -14.72
CA ARG A 85 19.43 8.06 -15.43
C ARG A 85 19.06 6.58 -15.38
N SER A 86 20.01 5.70 -15.03
CA SER A 86 19.73 4.29 -14.74
C SER A 86 18.87 4.15 -13.48
N ASP A 87 19.13 4.96 -12.44
CA ASP A 87 18.27 5.01 -11.25
C ASP A 87 16.85 5.52 -11.58
N LEU A 88 16.73 6.48 -12.50
CA LEU A 88 15.42 7.04 -12.91
C LEU A 88 14.56 6.02 -13.66
N TYR A 89 15.19 5.14 -14.45
CA TYR A 89 14.50 4.00 -15.04
C TYR A 89 13.89 3.11 -13.97
N SER A 90 14.69 2.73 -12.98
CA SER A 90 14.27 1.88 -11.86
C SER A 90 13.18 2.54 -11.00
N VAL A 91 13.22 3.87 -10.82
CA VAL A 91 12.11 4.64 -10.22
C VAL A 91 10.84 4.52 -11.07
N GLY A 92 10.93 4.66 -12.40
CA GLY A 92 9.80 4.50 -13.31
C GLY A 92 9.13 3.13 -13.21
N ILE A 93 9.93 2.05 -13.18
CA ILE A 93 9.43 0.68 -12.96
C ILE A 93 8.77 0.54 -11.59
N THR A 94 9.41 1.10 -10.55
CA THR A 94 8.89 1.04 -9.18
C THR A 94 7.55 1.78 -9.06
N LEU A 95 7.45 2.99 -9.61
CA LEU A 95 6.21 3.75 -9.64
C LEU A 95 5.11 3.03 -10.42
N PHE A 96 5.41 2.47 -11.60
CA PHE A 96 4.44 1.65 -12.34
C PHE A 96 3.89 0.52 -11.48
N ARG A 97 4.77 -0.19 -10.75
CA ARG A 97 4.36 -1.29 -9.87
C ARG A 97 3.53 -0.82 -8.69
N MET A 98 3.83 0.33 -8.10
CA MET A 98 3.00 0.90 -7.02
C MET A 98 1.60 1.28 -7.53
N LEU A 99 1.51 1.85 -8.73
CA LEU A 99 0.25 2.31 -9.32
C LEU A 99 -0.65 1.18 -9.85
N THR A 100 -0.07 0.05 -10.25
CA THR A 100 -0.80 -1.03 -10.95
C THR A 100 -0.76 -2.38 -10.23
N GLY A 101 0.09 -2.53 -9.22
CA GLY A 101 0.39 -3.82 -8.57
C GLY A 101 1.19 -4.82 -9.42
N SER A 102 1.50 -4.48 -10.68
CA SER A 102 2.16 -5.37 -11.65
C SER A 102 3.47 -4.77 -12.16
N LEU A 103 4.40 -5.60 -12.64
CA LEU A 103 5.56 -5.11 -13.39
C LEU A 103 5.15 -4.77 -14.83
N PRO A 104 5.79 -3.78 -15.49
CA PRO A 104 5.55 -3.52 -16.91
C PRO A 104 5.86 -4.74 -17.78
N ASP A 105 4.93 -5.11 -18.66
CA ASP A 105 5.11 -6.23 -19.61
C ASP A 105 5.40 -5.76 -21.05
N GLY A 106 5.51 -4.43 -21.25
CA GLY A 106 5.71 -3.77 -22.54
C GLY A 106 4.46 -3.76 -23.44
N LYS A 107 3.33 -4.32 -23.00
CA LYS A 107 2.09 -4.43 -23.78
C LYS A 107 1.00 -3.52 -23.24
N LYS A 108 0.81 -3.51 -21.92
CA LYS A 108 -0.23 -2.72 -21.27
C LYS A 108 0.35 -1.44 -20.68
N LYS A 109 -0.33 -0.33 -20.96
CA LYS A 109 -0.11 0.95 -20.29
C LYS A 109 -0.70 0.92 -18.89
N ALA A 110 -0.28 1.85 -18.02
CA ALA A 110 -0.76 1.89 -16.64
C ALA A 110 -2.25 2.23 -16.58
N GLY A 111 -2.71 3.19 -17.40
CA GLY A 111 -4.14 3.55 -17.52
C GLY A 111 -5.05 2.41 -17.99
N ALA A 112 -4.49 1.40 -18.68
CA ALA A 112 -5.25 0.20 -19.06
C ALA A 112 -5.41 -0.82 -17.92
N ILE A 113 -4.66 -0.67 -16.82
CA ILE A 113 -4.71 -1.54 -15.64
C ILE A 113 -5.41 -0.80 -14.49
N ASN A 114 -5.13 0.49 -14.31
CA ASN A 114 -5.72 1.35 -13.31
C ASN A 114 -6.45 2.52 -14.03
N PRO A 115 -7.80 2.50 -14.07
CA PRO A 115 -8.62 3.49 -14.79
C PRO A 115 -8.48 4.94 -14.31
N ASP A 116 -7.99 5.16 -13.09
CA ASP A 116 -7.78 6.51 -12.56
C ASP A 116 -6.61 7.24 -13.23
N LEU A 117 -5.70 6.48 -13.85
CA LEU A 117 -4.54 6.98 -14.56
C LEU A 117 -4.89 7.32 -16.01
N ASP A 118 -4.62 8.58 -16.39
CA ASP A 118 -4.82 9.06 -17.75
C ASP A 118 -3.55 8.99 -18.61
N GLU A 119 -3.63 9.53 -19.82
CA GLU A 119 -2.50 9.56 -20.74
C GLU A 119 -1.30 10.37 -20.23
N VAL A 120 -1.50 11.31 -19.30
CA VAL A 120 -0.40 12.10 -18.71
C VAL A 120 0.46 11.18 -17.85
N TRP A 121 -0.16 10.33 -17.04
CA TRP A 121 0.52 9.29 -16.27
C TRP A 121 1.29 8.32 -17.16
N ASP A 122 0.64 7.83 -18.23
CA ASP A 122 1.28 6.91 -19.17
C ASP A 122 2.52 7.53 -19.83
N ARG A 123 2.45 8.82 -20.22
CA ARG A 123 3.61 9.54 -20.78
C ARG A 123 4.72 9.72 -19.77
N PHE A 124 4.40 10.05 -18.51
CA PHE A 124 5.38 10.20 -17.45
C PHE A 124 6.12 8.87 -17.21
N LEU A 125 5.38 7.77 -17.08
CA LEU A 125 5.95 6.43 -16.87
C LEU A 125 6.79 6.00 -18.08
N GLN A 126 6.31 6.20 -19.31
CA GLN A 126 7.04 5.87 -20.53
C GLN A 126 8.35 6.67 -20.65
N ARG A 127 8.35 7.96 -20.31
CA ARG A 127 9.57 8.78 -20.29
C ARG A 127 10.53 8.32 -19.20
N SER A 128 10.03 7.98 -18.02
CA SER A 128 10.83 7.51 -16.89
C SER A 128 11.60 6.24 -17.24
N SER A 129 10.90 5.24 -17.81
CA SER A 129 11.45 3.92 -18.12
C SER A 129 11.75 3.72 -19.61
N HIS A 130 12.11 4.79 -20.33
CA HIS A 130 12.42 4.69 -21.76
C HIS A 130 13.71 3.85 -21.97
N PRO A 131 13.80 2.93 -22.94
CA PRO A 131 15.01 2.12 -23.14
C PRO A 131 16.25 2.97 -23.42
N ASP A 132 16.13 3.95 -24.32
CA ASP A 132 17.17 4.96 -24.54
C ASP A 132 17.18 5.98 -23.39
N ARG A 133 18.31 6.05 -22.67
CA ARG A 133 18.52 6.95 -21.53
C ARG A 133 18.48 8.43 -21.89
N GLU A 134 18.80 8.80 -23.14
CA GLU A 134 18.76 10.20 -23.58
C GLU A 134 17.32 10.73 -23.70
N GLN A 135 16.34 9.82 -23.81
CA GLN A 135 14.91 10.16 -23.83
C GLN A 135 14.29 10.20 -22.43
N ARG A 136 15.04 9.86 -21.37
CA ARG A 136 14.57 9.92 -19.98
C ARG A 136 14.64 11.34 -19.43
N PHE A 137 14.24 11.50 -18.17
CA PHE A 137 14.53 12.72 -17.43
C PHE A 137 16.05 12.88 -17.26
N ALA A 138 16.53 14.12 -17.34
CA ALA A 138 17.97 14.40 -17.28
C ALA A 138 18.55 14.23 -15.86
N SER A 139 17.72 14.39 -14.83
CA SER A 139 18.11 14.26 -13.42
C SER A 139 16.92 13.92 -12.52
N ALA A 140 17.20 13.40 -11.32
CA ALA A 140 16.19 13.16 -10.30
C ALA A 140 15.39 14.43 -9.95
N SER A 141 16.04 15.61 -9.88
CA SER A 141 15.36 16.88 -9.65
C SER A 141 14.39 17.25 -10.77
N SER A 142 14.75 17.00 -12.04
CA SER A 142 13.85 17.26 -13.18
C SER A 142 12.65 16.31 -13.21
N MET A 143 12.87 15.04 -12.84
CA MET A 143 11.79 14.06 -12.72
C MET A 143 10.86 14.39 -11.55
N LEU A 144 11.42 14.87 -10.43
CA LEU A 144 10.66 15.31 -9.25
C LEU A 144 9.75 16.50 -9.59
N ALA A 145 10.27 17.51 -10.27
CA ALA A 145 9.48 18.68 -10.68
C ALA A 145 8.29 18.29 -11.58
N GLU A 146 8.49 17.33 -12.48
CA GLU A 146 7.44 16.83 -13.38
C GLU A 146 6.43 15.94 -12.63
N LEU A 147 6.89 15.17 -11.63
CA LEU A 147 6.01 14.44 -10.71
C LEU A 147 5.15 15.40 -9.90
N ASP A 148 5.68 16.55 -9.48
CA ASP A 148 4.91 17.56 -8.74
C ASP A 148 3.81 18.19 -9.60
N LEU A 149 4.07 18.44 -10.88
CA LEU A 149 3.05 18.87 -11.84
C LEU A 149 1.98 17.81 -12.05
N LEU A 150 2.39 16.54 -12.17
CA LEU A 150 1.49 15.40 -12.31
C LEU A 150 0.59 15.22 -11.07
N ALA A 151 1.17 15.39 -9.89
CA ALA A 151 0.44 15.35 -8.62
C ALA A 151 -0.58 16.50 -8.50
N ALA A 152 -0.20 17.72 -8.90
CA ALA A 152 -1.13 18.86 -8.89
C ALA A 152 -2.32 18.64 -9.85
N ALA A 153 -2.05 18.09 -11.04
CA ALA A 153 -3.10 17.74 -12.00
C ALA A 153 -4.02 16.63 -11.46
N TRP A 154 -3.46 15.64 -10.76
CA TRP A 154 -4.23 14.60 -10.09
C TRP A 154 -5.15 15.18 -9.00
N GLU A 155 -4.65 16.06 -8.14
CA GLU A 155 -5.48 16.72 -7.10
C GLU A 155 -6.62 17.54 -7.71
N GLU A 156 -6.37 18.25 -8.81
CA GLU A 156 -7.42 19.00 -9.51
C GLU A 156 -8.48 18.07 -10.12
N LYS A 157 -8.05 16.96 -10.75
CA LYS A 157 -8.96 15.93 -11.29
C LYS A 157 -9.80 15.33 -10.16
N LYS A 158 -9.15 14.92 -9.06
CA LYS A 158 -9.78 14.37 -7.86
C LYS A 158 -10.84 15.32 -7.33
N ALA A 159 -10.49 16.59 -7.07
CA ALA A 159 -11.42 17.59 -6.56
C ALA A 159 -12.64 17.81 -7.48
N LYS A 160 -12.43 17.89 -8.80
CA LYS A 160 -13.52 18.05 -9.78
C LYS A 160 -14.44 16.83 -9.80
N THR A 161 -13.87 15.63 -9.83
CA THR A 161 -14.65 14.39 -9.84
C THR A 161 -15.48 14.28 -8.57
N CYS A 162 -14.90 14.56 -7.40
CA CYS A 162 -15.61 14.46 -6.13
C CYS A 162 -16.71 15.50 -5.98
N ALA A 163 -16.52 16.72 -6.50
CA ALA A 163 -17.56 17.75 -6.48
C ALA A 163 -18.81 17.35 -7.27
N LEU A 164 -18.66 16.63 -8.39
CA LEU A 164 -19.79 16.19 -9.22
C LEU A 164 -20.65 15.09 -8.54
N ILE A 165 -20.04 14.31 -7.63
CA ILE A 165 -20.70 13.17 -6.97
C ILE A 165 -21.52 13.61 -5.75
N VAL A 166 -21.17 14.75 -5.13
CA VAL A 166 -21.98 15.32 -4.05
C VAL A 166 -23.32 15.84 -4.57
N GLU A 167 -23.43 16.20 -5.86
CA GLU A 167 -24.66 16.70 -6.49
C GLU A 167 -25.61 15.59 -6.96
N GLU A 168 -25.09 14.43 -7.38
CA GLU A 168 -25.89 13.23 -7.69
C GLU A 168 -25.79 12.27 -6.50
N SER A 169 -26.80 12.28 -5.61
CA SER A 169 -26.92 11.33 -4.50
C SER A 169 -26.38 9.94 -4.87
N LEU A 170 -25.32 9.50 -4.16
CA LEU A 170 -24.67 8.20 -4.35
C LEU A 170 -25.75 7.14 -4.66
N PRO A 171 -25.65 6.40 -5.79
CA PRO A 171 -26.69 5.45 -6.14
C PRO A 171 -26.93 4.48 -4.99
N GLU A 172 -28.16 4.43 -4.48
CA GLU A 172 -28.61 3.61 -3.33
C GLU A 172 -28.35 2.09 -3.52
N ASN A 173 -27.91 1.68 -4.70
CA ASN A 173 -27.70 0.29 -5.09
C ASN A 173 -26.20 -0.07 -5.19
N LEU A 174 -25.46 0.08 -4.10
CA LEU A 174 -24.15 -0.57 -3.91
C LEU A 174 -24.26 -1.94 -3.23
N HIS A 175 -25.47 -2.50 -3.15
CA HIS A 175 -25.72 -3.82 -2.59
C HIS A 175 -25.33 -4.89 -3.60
N GLY A 176 -24.03 -5.14 -3.73
CA GLY A 176 -23.57 -6.42 -4.26
C GLY A 176 -24.17 -7.52 -3.40
N THR A 177 -25.02 -8.37 -3.99
CA THR A 177 -25.49 -9.60 -3.35
C THR A 177 -24.32 -10.59 -3.35
N ALA A 178 -23.31 -10.33 -2.53
CA ALA A 178 -22.28 -11.30 -2.25
C ALA A 178 -22.91 -12.40 -1.38
N ASP A 179 -22.81 -13.65 -1.85
CA ASP A 179 -23.02 -14.81 -1.00
C ASP A 179 -22.05 -14.68 0.20
N PRO A 180 -22.53 -14.57 1.45
CA PRO A 180 -21.68 -14.27 2.59
C PRO A 180 -20.79 -15.49 2.87
N ALA A 181 -19.63 -15.53 2.20
CA ALA A 181 -18.52 -16.36 2.59
C ALA A 181 -18.16 -15.95 4.01
N ARG A 182 -18.68 -16.70 4.99
CA ARG A 182 -18.59 -16.38 6.41
C ARG A 182 -17.12 -16.26 6.77
N LEU A 183 -16.65 -15.02 6.88
CA LEU A 183 -15.27 -14.72 7.23
C LEU A 183 -14.93 -15.47 8.52
N ARG A 184 -13.72 -16.01 8.56
CA ARG A 184 -13.26 -16.76 9.73
C ARG A 184 -13.21 -15.82 10.92
N SER A 185 -13.98 -16.13 11.97
CA SER A 185 -14.01 -15.35 13.21
C SER A 185 -13.12 -15.92 14.32
N ALA A 186 -12.68 -17.18 14.20
CA ALA A 186 -11.85 -17.84 15.20
C ALA A 186 -10.35 -17.60 14.93
N PRO A 187 -9.59 -17.04 15.89
CA PRO A 187 -8.16 -16.79 15.72
C PRO A 187 -7.35 -18.08 15.51
N VAL A 188 -6.28 -17.99 14.74
CA VAL A 188 -5.38 -19.11 14.44
C VAL A 188 -3.93 -18.75 14.73
N LYS A 189 -3.09 -19.78 14.83
CA LYS A 189 -1.63 -19.64 14.73
C LYS A 189 -1.14 -20.23 13.42
N ALA A 190 -0.69 -19.40 12.49
CA ALA A 190 -0.26 -19.82 11.16
C ALA A 190 1.07 -19.18 10.76
N GLY A 191 2.07 -20.01 10.44
CA GLY A 191 3.30 -19.55 9.78
C GLY A 191 3.08 -19.27 8.29
N LEU A 192 4.05 -18.61 7.64
CA LEU A 192 3.91 -18.07 6.27
C LEU A 192 3.31 -19.05 5.26
N LYS A 193 3.81 -20.28 5.19
CA LYS A 193 3.36 -21.30 4.22
C LYS A 193 1.87 -21.63 4.38
N ARG A 194 1.38 -21.74 5.61
CA ARG A 194 -0.03 -22.08 5.89
C ARG A 194 -0.94 -20.84 5.82
N ALA A 195 -0.41 -19.69 6.20
CA ALA A 195 -1.15 -18.43 6.29
C ALA A 195 -1.70 -17.99 4.93
N LYS A 196 -0.92 -18.12 3.87
CA LYS A 196 -1.32 -17.67 2.53
C LYS A 196 -2.60 -18.34 2.01
N ASP A 197 -2.70 -19.66 2.18
CA ASP A 197 -3.91 -20.42 1.83
C ASP A 197 -5.06 -20.14 2.79
N LEU A 198 -4.77 -20.03 4.09
CA LEU A 198 -5.78 -19.80 5.12
C LEU A 198 -6.44 -18.41 5.03
N PHE A 199 -5.67 -17.41 4.61
CA PHE A 199 -6.11 -16.02 4.47
C PHE A 199 -6.64 -15.71 3.07
N ASP A 200 -6.55 -16.66 2.14
CA ASP A 200 -6.83 -16.45 0.71
C ASP A 200 -6.08 -15.25 0.11
N ALA A 201 -4.77 -15.18 0.42
CA ALA A 201 -3.92 -14.04 0.08
C ALA A 201 -3.10 -14.27 -1.21
N ASP A 202 -2.95 -13.22 -2.03
CA ASP A 202 -2.11 -13.21 -3.24
C ASP A 202 -0.60 -13.11 -2.92
N GLU A 203 0.25 -12.98 -3.94
CA GLU A 203 1.70 -12.81 -3.76
C GLU A 203 2.10 -11.54 -2.99
N LEU A 204 1.21 -10.53 -2.97
CA LEU A 204 1.39 -9.25 -2.29
C LEU A 204 0.68 -9.21 -0.93
N TRP A 205 0.17 -10.36 -0.46
CA TRP A 205 -0.56 -10.49 0.80
C TRP A 205 -1.84 -9.65 0.86
N ARG A 206 -2.49 -9.53 -0.30
CA ARG A 206 -3.80 -8.90 -0.48
C ARG A 206 -4.86 -9.99 -0.70
N PRO A 207 -6.15 -9.73 -0.41
CA PRO A 207 -7.22 -10.69 -0.69
C PRO A 207 -7.26 -11.05 -2.18
N LYS A 208 -7.32 -12.34 -2.51
CA LYS A 208 -7.48 -12.80 -3.91
C LYS A 208 -8.85 -12.49 -4.49
N ASN A 209 -9.88 -12.56 -3.64
CA ASN A 209 -11.27 -12.31 -4.01
C ASN A 209 -11.83 -11.27 -3.02
N PRO A 210 -11.63 -9.98 -3.27
CA PRO A 210 -12.08 -8.97 -2.33
C PRO A 210 -13.61 -8.87 -2.40
N VAL A 211 -14.19 -8.49 -1.27
CA VAL A 211 -15.64 -8.36 -1.15
C VAL A 211 -15.91 -6.89 -0.79
N PRO A 212 -16.61 -6.12 -1.65
CA PRO A 212 -16.97 -4.75 -1.34
C PRO A 212 -17.80 -4.69 -0.04
N GLY A 213 -17.26 -4.01 0.96
CA GLY A 213 -17.95 -3.78 2.23
C GLY A 213 -19.05 -2.74 2.06
N ALA A 214 -20.23 -3.02 2.61
CA ALA A 214 -21.33 -2.05 2.73
C ALA A 214 -21.29 -1.46 4.14
N LEU A 215 -20.41 -0.48 4.33
CA LEU A 215 -20.15 0.16 5.62
C LEU A 215 -21.17 1.26 5.91
N MET A 216 -21.80 1.20 7.08
CA MET A 216 -22.79 2.17 7.56
C MET A 216 -22.39 2.67 8.94
N ASP A 217 -22.28 3.98 9.11
CA ASP A 217 -22.04 4.61 10.42
C ASP A 217 -23.33 4.69 11.23
N ASN A 218 -23.33 4.11 12.43
CA ASN A 218 -24.48 4.13 13.34
C ASN A 218 -24.57 5.43 14.17
N GLY A 219 -23.55 6.29 14.12
CA GLY A 219 -23.50 7.55 14.88
C GLY A 219 -23.21 7.39 16.38
N ASP A 220 -22.93 6.17 16.84
CA ASP A 220 -22.59 5.83 18.23
C ASP A 220 -21.11 5.41 18.40
N GLY A 221 -20.30 5.64 17.35
CA GLY A 221 -18.91 5.20 17.28
C GLY A 221 -18.73 3.76 16.78
N THR A 222 -19.79 3.15 16.23
CA THR A 222 -19.74 1.84 15.58
C THR A 222 -20.10 1.91 14.09
N ILE A 223 -19.49 1.02 13.30
CA ILE A 223 -19.72 0.87 11.87
C ILE A 223 -20.26 -0.53 11.61
N LEU A 224 -21.46 -0.61 11.01
CA LEU A 224 -22.03 -1.86 10.53
C LEU A 224 -21.49 -2.16 9.13
N ASP A 225 -20.88 -3.33 8.96
CA ASP A 225 -20.62 -3.90 7.64
C ASP A 225 -21.76 -4.84 7.28
N ALA A 226 -22.71 -4.37 6.48
CA ALA A 226 -23.88 -5.13 6.06
C ALA A 226 -23.53 -6.32 5.16
N THR A 227 -22.37 -6.29 4.51
CA THR A 227 -21.89 -7.39 3.67
C THR A 227 -21.40 -8.57 4.51
N THR A 228 -20.66 -8.30 5.58
CA THR A 228 -20.06 -9.34 6.43
C THR A 228 -20.87 -9.64 7.70
N ASN A 229 -21.86 -8.80 8.01
CA ASN A 229 -22.64 -8.80 9.24
C ASN A 229 -21.74 -8.68 10.49
N LEU A 230 -20.74 -7.81 10.39
CA LEU A 230 -19.81 -7.45 11.45
C LEU A 230 -20.08 -6.03 11.92
N LEU A 231 -19.96 -5.81 13.22
CA LEU A 231 -19.98 -4.48 13.81
C LEU A 231 -18.56 -4.13 14.24
N TRP A 232 -18.05 -3.03 13.72
CA TRP A 232 -16.70 -2.51 13.95
C TRP A 232 -16.75 -1.30 14.86
N GLU A 233 -15.72 -1.15 15.68
CA GLU A 233 -15.45 0.14 16.31
C GLU A 233 -14.91 1.13 15.25
N GLN A 234 -15.43 2.36 15.23
CA GLN A 234 -15.01 3.41 14.31
C GLN A 234 -13.69 4.08 14.74
N GLY A 235 -13.53 4.37 16.02
CA GLY A 235 -12.42 5.18 16.55
C GLY A 235 -11.09 4.45 16.60
N GLY A 236 -11.08 3.16 16.97
CA GLY A 236 -9.86 2.41 17.27
C GLY A 236 -9.10 2.93 18.49
N SER A 237 -8.00 2.28 18.85
CA SER A 237 -7.17 2.68 19.98
C SER A 237 -6.57 4.08 19.77
N PRO A 238 -6.53 4.93 20.82
CA PRO A 238 -6.05 6.30 20.70
C PRO A 238 -4.56 6.39 20.34
N TYR A 239 -3.77 5.41 20.80
CA TYR A 239 -2.35 5.29 20.52
C TYR A 239 -2.05 3.89 19.98
N PRO A 240 -1.01 3.74 19.14
CA PRO A 240 -0.51 2.42 18.78
C PRO A 240 0.12 1.76 20.01
N GLY A 241 0.01 0.43 20.08
CA GLY A 241 0.51 -0.36 21.20
C GLY A 241 0.98 -1.75 20.79
N THR A 242 1.58 -2.43 21.75
CA THR A 242 1.97 -3.83 21.62
C THR A 242 0.76 -4.73 21.39
N TRP A 243 1.00 -5.95 20.92
CA TRP A 243 -0.08 -6.91 20.68
C TRP A 243 -0.88 -7.24 21.95
N ASN A 244 -0.22 -7.27 23.11
CA ASN A 244 -0.90 -7.52 24.39
C ASN A 244 -1.75 -6.31 24.81
N GLU A 245 -1.24 -5.08 24.64
CA GLU A 245 -2.01 -3.86 24.93
C GLU A 245 -3.23 -3.73 24.01
N ALA A 246 -3.14 -4.17 22.76
CA ALA A 246 -4.29 -4.25 21.86
C ALA A 246 -5.38 -5.22 22.37
N GLN A 247 -4.99 -6.31 23.03
CA GLN A 247 -5.95 -7.21 23.68
C GLN A 247 -6.55 -6.59 24.95
N ASP A 248 -5.74 -5.88 25.73
CA ASP A 248 -6.20 -5.16 26.91
C ASP A 248 -7.16 -4.01 26.54
N TYR A 249 -6.95 -3.39 25.38
CA TYR A 249 -7.85 -2.41 24.81
C TYR A 249 -9.24 -3.00 24.57
N ALA A 250 -9.34 -4.14 23.87
CA ALA A 250 -10.60 -4.84 23.66
C ALA A 250 -11.29 -5.23 24.98
N ASN A 251 -10.51 -5.76 25.93
CA ASN A 251 -11.01 -6.09 27.27
C ASN A 251 -11.54 -4.85 28.01
N SER A 252 -10.95 -3.67 27.79
CA SER A 252 -11.38 -2.43 28.40
C SER A 252 -12.73 -1.94 27.85
N LEU A 253 -12.96 -2.08 26.55
CA LEU A 253 -14.25 -1.76 25.92
C LEU A 253 -15.35 -2.68 26.44
N ASN A 254 -15.04 -3.97 26.61
CA ASN A 254 -15.98 -4.93 27.20
C ASN A 254 -16.38 -4.59 28.63
N ARG A 255 -15.44 -4.15 29.47
CA ARG A 255 -15.74 -3.70 30.84
C ARG A 255 -16.62 -2.44 30.87
N LYS A 256 -16.52 -1.60 29.85
CA LYS A 256 -17.30 -0.35 29.71
C LYS A 256 -18.65 -0.54 29.03
N ALA A 257 -18.94 -1.74 28.54
CA ALA A 257 -20.10 -2.01 27.68
C ALA A 257 -20.19 -1.01 26.51
N PHE A 258 -19.08 -0.78 25.81
CA PHE A 258 -19.03 0.16 24.68
C PHE A 258 -20.12 -0.16 23.64
N ALA A 259 -20.87 0.87 23.23
CA ALA A 259 -22.08 0.77 22.39
C ALA A 259 -23.12 -0.26 22.90
N GLY A 260 -23.20 -0.48 24.21
CA GLY A 260 -24.11 -1.45 24.83
C GLY A 260 -23.63 -2.90 24.79
N PHE A 261 -22.39 -3.14 24.37
CA PHE A 261 -21.87 -4.48 24.08
C PHE A 261 -20.60 -4.83 24.86
N SER A 262 -20.45 -6.12 25.17
CA SER A 262 -19.36 -6.63 26.01
C SER A 262 -18.65 -7.88 25.45
N ASP A 263 -18.79 -8.14 24.16
CA ASP A 263 -18.20 -9.26 23.42
C ASP A 263 -17.25 -8.80 22.29
N TRP A 264 -16.70 -7.59 22.41
CA TRP A 264 -15.69 -7.03 21.52
C TRP A 264 -14.39 -7.84 21.58
N ARG A 265 -13.76 -8.04 20.42
CA ARG A 265 -12.49 -8.74 20.28
C ARG A 265 -11.64 -8.13 19.18
N LEU A 266 -10.35 -8.45 19.16
CA LEU A 266 -9.56 -8.19 17.97
C LEU A 266 -10.06 -9.02 16.77
N PRO A 267 -9.99 -8.46 15.56
CA PRO A 267 -10.40 -9.11 14.32
C PRO A 267 -9.39 -10.17 13.87
N THR A 268 -9.85 -11.15 13.11
CA THR A 268 -8.95 -12.04 12.36
C THR A 268 -8.40 -11.32 11.13
N VAL A 269 -7.37 -11.88 10.51
CA VAL A 269 -6.82 -11.41 9.23
C VAL A 269 -7.90 -11.38 8.14
N ASN A 270 -8.77 -12.39 8.09
CA ASN A 270 -9.84 -12.44 7.08
C ASN A 270 -10.87 -11.33 7.28
N GLU A 271 -11.18 -10.98 8.53
CA GLU A 271 -12.07 -9.85 8.85
C GLU A 271 -11.40 -8.51 8.54
N LEU A 272 -10.10 -8.34 8.83
CA LEU A 272 -9.38 -7.11 8.45
C LEU A 272 -9.29 -6.93 6.94
N MET A 273 -9.08 -8.01 6.19
CA MET A 273 -9.03 -7.96 4.73
C MET A 273 -10.36 -7.53 4.09
N SER A 274 -11.51 -7.72 4.76
CA SER A 274 -12.78 -7.23 4.23
C SER A 274 -12.94 -5.71 4.36
N LEU A 275 -12.07 -5.06 5.14
CA LEU A 275 -11.98 -3.59 5.18
C LEU A 275 -11.09 -3.03 4.08
N PHE A 276 -10.39 -3.88 3.32
CA PHE A 276 -9.58 -3.40 2.21
C PHE A 276 -10.49 -2.92 1.10
N ILE A 277 -10.33 -1.65 0.81
CA ILE A 277 -10.98 -0.98 -0.28
C ILE A 277 -10.33 -1.45 -1.58
N GLU A 278 -11.08 -2.14 -2.44
CA GLU A 278 -10.69 -2.26 -3.83
C GLU A 278 -10.93 -0.92 -4.54
N ASN A 279 -9.95 -0.40 -5.27
CA ASN A 279 -10.14 0.72 -6.21
C ASN A 279 -11.04 0.35 -7.41
N ALA A 280 -11.98 -0.59 -7.24
CA ALA A 280 -12.90 -1.03 -8.29
C ALA A 280 -14.01 0.01 -8.53
N ASP A 281 -14.28 0.87 -7.54
CA ASP A 281 -15.17 2.01 -7.72
C ASP A 281 -14.36 3.26 -8.14
N PRO A 282 -14.58 3.80 -9.35
CA PRO A 282 -13.85 4.96 -9.90
C PRO A 282 -14.07 6.26 -9.10
N TYR A 283 -14.82 6.22 -8.00
CA TYR A 283 -15.17 7.36 -7.18
C TYR A 283 -14.82 7.21 -5.71
N GLN A 284 -14.22 6.09 -5.31
CA GLN A 284 -13.99 5.82 -3.90
C GLN A 284 -13.02 6.79 -3.23
N PHE A 285 -12.10 7.39 -4.01
CA PHE A 285 -11.22 8.45 -3.53
C PHE A 285 -11.95 9.76 -3.16
N CYS A 286 -13.26 9.85 -3.42
CA CYS A 286 -14.11 10.98 -3.06
C CYS A 286 -14.86 10.78 -1.75
N LEU A 287 -14.92 9.55 -1.24
CA LEU A 287 -15.58 9.26 0.02
C LEU A 287 -14.64 9.62 1.16
N GLU A 288 -15.15 10.34 2.16
CA GLU A 288 -14.42 10.50 3.41
C GLU A 288 -14.19 9.10 4.03
N PRO A 289 -12.97 8.79 4.49
CA PRO A 289 -12.71 7.52 5.15
C PRO A 289 -13.62 7.37 6.37
N ILE A 290 -14.48 6.35 6.36
CA ILE A 290 -15.34 6.00 7.51
C ILE A 290 -14.49 5.67 8.75
N PHE A 291 -13.27 5.20 8.52
CA PHE A 291 -12.28 4.91 9.54
C PHE A 291 -11.18 5.97 9.54
N ASP A 292 -10.66 6.30 10.73
CA ASP A 292 -9.54 7.24 10.88
C ASP A 292 -8.32 6.81 10.04
N PRO A 293 -7.94 7.59 9.01
CA PRO A 293 -6.84 7.24 8.11
C PRO A 293 -5.47 7.28 8.81
N ALA A 294 -5.33 7.94 9.96
CA ALA A 294 -4.09 7.91 10.73
C ALA A 294 -3.84 6.55 11.41
N LYS A 295 -4.85 5.68 11.49
CA LYS A 295 -4.79 4.37 12.16
C LYS A 295 -4.67 3.22 11.16
N GLN A 296 -3.61 3.26 10.34
CA GLN A 296 -3.41 2.37 9.19
C GLN A 296 -3.08 0.93 9.57
N ARG A 297 -2.13 0.72 10.49
CA ARG A 297 -1.69 -0.62 10.90
C ARG A 297 -2.50 -1.11 12.08
N ILE A 298 -3.22 -2.22 11.89
CA ILE A 298 -4.14 -2.79 12.86
C ILE A 298 -3.72 -4.20 13.23
N TRP A 299 -3.56 -4.48 14.53
CA TRP A 299 -3.29 -5.82 15.02
C TRP A 299 -4.44 -6.79 14.74
N SER A 300 -4.10 -8.00 14.28
CA SER A 300 -5.02 -9.13 14.26
C SER A 300 -4.92 -9.95 15.55
N ALA A 301 -6.01 -10.65 15.88
CA ALA A 301 -6.00 -11.74 16.86
C ALA A 301 -5.16 -12.95 16.41
N ASP A 302 -4.88 -13.08 15.11
CA ASP A 302 -4.12 -14.20 14.54
C ASP A 302 -2.63 -14.12 14.87
N LYS A 303 -2.06 -15.25 15.30
CA LYS A 303 -0.65 -15.38 15.64
C LYS A 303 0.16 -15.93 14.47
N LYS A 304 1.35 -15.38 14.26
CA LYS A 304 2.35 -15.98 13.35
C LYS A 304 3.19 -17.02 14.09
N SER A 305 3.53 -16.75 15.35
CA SER A 305 4.30 -17.64 16.22
C SER A 305 3.88 -17.46 17.69
N TYR A 306 4.71 -17.89 18.63
CA TYR A 306 4.49 -17.60 20.05
C TYR A 306 4.90 -16.18 20.46
N VAL A 307 5.62 -15.46 19.59
CA VAL A 307 6.17 -14.12 19.87
C VAL A 307 5.79 -13.10 18.80
N ALA A 308 4.94 -13.47 17.85
CA ALA A 308 4.57 -12.64 16.70
C ALA A 308 3.12 -12.84 16.31
N ALA A 309 2.48 -11.76 15.86
CA ALA A 309 1.11 -11.71 15.37
C ALA A 309 1.06 -11.21 13.93
N TRP A 310 -0.07 -11.48 13.28
CA TRP A 310 -0.41 -10.86 12.02
C TRP A 310 -1.02 -9.48 12.27
N TYR A 311 -0.86 -8.58 11.30
CA TYR A 311 -1.49 -7.27 11.25
C TYR A 311 -1.94 -6.98 9.83
N ALA A 312 -2.85 -6.03 9.69
CA ALA A 312 -3.27 -5.49 8.41
C ALA A 312 -2.84 -4.02 8.31
N ASP A 313 -2.39 -3.62 7.14
CA ASP A 313 -2.27 -2.22 6.77
C ASP A 313 -3.49 -1.88 5.91
N VAL A 314 -4.46 -1.18 6.50
CA VAL A 314 -5.75 -0.93 5.84
C VAL A 314 -5.68 0.16 4.77
N GLU A 315 -4.63 0.99 4.77
CA GLU A 315 -4.41 1.98 3.73
C GLU A 315 -3.79 1.36 2.47
N PHE A 316 -2.77 0.51 2.67
CA PHE A 316 -2.09 -0.16 1.55
C PHE A 316 -2.76 -1.46 1.13
N GLY A 317 -3.72 -1.95 1.91
CA GLY A 317 -4.54 -3.11 1.58
C GLY A 317 -3.76 -4.42 1.59
N PHE A 318 -2.79 -4.58 2.50
CA PHE A 318 -2.03 -5.82 2.65
C PHE A 318 -2.00 -6.31 4.10
N VAL A 319 -1.66 -7.59 4.30
CA VAL A 319 -1.39 -8.14 5.63
C VAL A 319 0.04 -8.62 5.76
N TRP A 320 0.59 -8.50 6.95
CA TRP A 320 1.90 -9.04 7.25
C TRP A 320 1.98 -9.44 8.72
N TRP A 321 3.18 -9.73 9.22
CA TRP A 321 3.38 -10.13 10.60
C TRP A 321 4.49 -9.31 11.23
N GLN A 322 4.37 -9.09 12.54
CA GLN A 322 5.42 -8.51 13.35
C GLN A 322 5.47 -9.18 14.72
N ASP A 323 6.59 -8.98 15.42
CA ASP A 323 6.71 -9.42 16.80
C ASP A 323 5.79 -8.61 17.72
N PHE A 324 5.46 -9.17 18.89
CA PHE A 324 4.49 -8.56 19.81
C PHE A 324 4.91 -7.19 20.36
N THR A 325 6.16 -6.77 20.18
CA THR A 325 6.68 -5.50 20.71
C THR A 325 6.54 -4.33 19.74
N CYS A 326 6.15 -4.57 18.49
CA CYS A 326 5.79 -3.50 17.56
C CYS A 326 4.54 -2.75 18.01
N PHE A 327 4.44 -1.48 17.61
CA PHE A 327 3.38 -0.57 18.01
C PHE A 327 2.41 -0.38 16.84
N PHE A 328 1.25 -1.04 16.90
CA PHE A 328 0.16 -0.88 15.94
C PHE A 328 -1.15 -0.56 16.66
N HIS A 329 -2.11 0.01 15.94
CA HIS A 329 -3.41 0.31 16.51
C HIS A 329 -4.22 -0.97 16.73
N ALA A 330 -5.19 -0.87 17.63
CA ALA A 330 -6.25 -1.86 17.80
C ALA A 330 -7.54 -1.30 17.23
N ARG A 331 -8.33 -2.15 16.57
CA ARG A 331 -9.72 -1.88 16.22
C ARG A 331 -10.49 -3.14 16.55
N VAL A 332 -11.56 -3.01 17.32
CA VAL A 332 -12.33 -4.19 17.72
C VAL A 332 -13.48 -4.47 16.78
N VAL A 333 -13.86 -5.75 16.73
CA VAL A 333 -14.99 -6.25 15.95
C VAL A 333 -15.85 -7.18 16.81
N ARG A 334 -17.13 -7.25 16.48
CA ARG A 334 -18.06 -8.27 16.98
C ARG A 334 -19.02 -8.72 15.88
N SER A 335 -19.79 -9.78 16.16
CA SER A 335 -20.90 -10.19 15.30
C SER A 335 -22.08 -9.22 15.47
N ALA A 336 -22.67 -8.76 14.36
CA ALA A 336 -23.86 -7.91 14.35
C ALA A 336 -25.20 -8.69 14.53
N LYS A 337 -25.15 -10.02 14.71
CA LYS A 337 -26.33 -10.81 15.10
C LYS A 337 -26.99 -10.27 16.37
N GLY A 338 -28.26 -9.88 16.26
CA GLY A 338 -29.08 -9.37 17.38
C GLY A 338 -29.10 -7.85 17.52
N ILE A 339 -28.64 -7.12 16.50
CA ILE A 339 -28.92 -5.69 16.33
C ILE A 339 -30.30 -5.61 15.64
N ASP A 340 -31.32 -5.20 16.40
CA ASP A 340 -32.69 -4.96 15.90
C ASP A 340 -32.83 -3.55 15.31
#